data_AF-F6DTZ4-F1
#
_entry.id   AF-F6DTZ4-F1
#
_cell.length_a   1.000
_cell.length_b   1.000
_cell.length_c   1.000
_cell.angle_alpha   90.00
_cell.angle_beta   90.00
_cell.angle_gamma   90.00
#
_symmetry.space_group_name_H-M   'P 1'
#
loop_
_entity.id
_entity.type
_entity.pdbx_description
1 polymer ?
#
loop_
_entity_poly.entity_id
_entity_poly.type
_entity_poly.pdbx_seq_one_letter_code
_entity_poly.pdbx_strand_id
1 'polypeptide(L)'
;MQRLPEQDIYIYKTPGEEVHKILVGDMDGKRLKALSKIETANGVLFYKIISEDVHKNTEIVSEGQGSPEDFARELKKWEQKLLEPLGESWREVQPKYVSNLDSSHSCPHRL
;
A
#
# COMPACT_ATOMS: atom_id res chain seq x y z
N MET A 1 -10.64 -6.06 20.09
CA MET A 1 -9.85 -6.12 18.85
C MET A 1 -8.41 -5.78 19.20
N GLN A 2 -7.44 -6.64 18.87
CA GLN A 2 -6.03 -6.38 19.16
C GLN A 2 -5.39 -5.71 17.96
N ARG A 3 -4.95 -4.45 18.13
CA ARG A 3 -4.28 -3.71 17.08
C ARG A 3 -2.92 -4.35 16.78
N LEU A 4 -2.63 -4.62 15.51
CA LEU A 4 -1.29 -5.03 15.12
C LEU A 4 -0.31 -3.87 15.38
N PRO A 5 0.94 -4.15 15.79
CA PRO A 5 1.93 -3.11 16.00
C PRO A 5 2.08 -2.26 14.73
N GLU A 6 2.44 -1.00 14.91
CA GLU A 6 2.74 -0.10 13.79
C GLU A 6 3.85 -0.73 12.95
N GLN A 7 3.63 -0.82 11.64
CA GLN A 7 4.58 -1.41 10.71
C GLN A 7 5.10 -0.30 9.81
N ASP A 8 6.43 -0.22 9.69
CA ASP A 8 7.06 0.61 8.69
C ASP A 8 6.68 0.12 7.28
N ILE A 9 6.13 1.01 6.47
CA ILE A 9 5.85 0.73 5.05
C ILE A 9 6.99 1.30 4.23
N TYR A 10 7.73 0.39 3.58
CA TYR A 10 8.79 0.72 2.65
C TYR A 10 8.25 0.70 1.23
N ILE A 11 8.50 1.77 0.47
CA ILE A 11 8.13 1.86 -0.94
C ILE A 11 9.36 2.14 -1.79
N TYR A 12 9.49 1.37 -2.87
CA TYR A 12 10.43 1.66 -3.95
C TYR A 12 9.86 2.73 -4.88
N LYS A 13 10.58 3.85 -5.02
CA LYS A 13 10.29 4.90 -5.98
C LYS A 13 11.04 4.64 -7.28
N THR A 14 10.31 4.26 -8.33
CA THR A 14 10.84 4.12 -9.68
C THR A 14 10.91 5.50 -10.35
N PRO A 15 11.90 5.79 -11.22
CA PRO A 15 11.89 7.02 -12.03
C PRO A 15 10.59 7.14 -12.84
N GLY A 16 9.93 8.30 -12.79
CA GLY A 16 8.65 8.55 -13.47
C GLY A 16 7.40 8.13 -12.68
N GLU A 17 7.55 7.68 -11.43
CA GLU A 17 6.43 7.38 -10.53
C GLU A 17 6.43 8.29 -9.29
N GLU A 18 5.25 8.75 -8.91
CA GLU A 18 5.02 9.45 -7.66
C GLU A 18 4.06 8.66 -6.77
N VAL A 19 4.44 8.50 -5.49
CA VAL A 19 3.52 7.89 -4.50
C VAL A 19 2.36 8.85 -4.32
N HIS A 20 1.14 8.36 -4.57
CA HIS A 20 -0.06 9.16 -4.39
C HIS A 20 -0.55 9.06 -2.95
N LYS A 21 -0.90 7.84 -2.50
CA LYS A 21 -1.37 7.58 -1.13
C LYS A 21 -1.00 6.20 -0.63
N ILE A 22 -0.84 6.10 0.68
CA ILE A 22 -0.71 4.84 1.40
C ILE A 22 -1.67 4.90 2.58
N LEU A 23 -2.58 3.93 2.64
CA LEU A 23 -3.60 3.85 3.67
C LEU A 23 -3.55 2.49 4.34
N VAL A 24 -3.83 2.46 5.64
CA VAL A 24 -3.94 1.23 6.43
C VAL A 24 -5.24 1.19 7.22
N GLY A 25 -5.89 0.04 7.26
CA GLY A 25 -7.01 -0.27 8.12
C GLY A 25 -6.70 -1.54 8.91
N ASP A 26 -6.96 -1.53 10.22
CA ASP A 26 -6.76 -2.74 11.02
C ASP A 26 -7.98 -3.67 10.87
N MET A 27 -7.72 -4.97 10.75
CA MET A 27 -8.74 -6.02 10.74
C MET A 27 -8.41 -7.04 11.83
N ASP A 28 -9.34 -7.96 12.12
CA ASP A 28 -9.08 -9.01 13.10
C ASP A 28 -8.00 -9.97 12.59
N GLY A 29 -6.81 -9.93 13.21
CA GLY A 29 -5.65 -10.74 12.82
C GLY A 29 -5.00 -10.39 11.48
N LYS A 30 -5.49 -9.35 10.79
CA LYS A 30 -4.99 -8.89 9.48
C LYS A 30 -4.91 -7.35 9.44
N ARG A 31 -4.24 -6.82 8.42
CA ARG A 31 -4.19 -5.40 8.11
C ARG A 31 -4.48 -5.20 6.63
N LEU A 32 -5.43 -4.33 6.34
CA LEU A 32 -5.73 -3.90 4.99
C LEU A 32 -4.78 -2.75 4.64
N LYS A 33 -4.08 -2.84 3.52
CA LYS A 33 -3.16 -1.80 3.03
C LYS A 33 -3.60 -1.40 1.64
N ALA A 34 -3.81 -0.11 1.40
CA ALA A 34 -4.02 0.43 0.06
C ALA A 34 -2.82 1.26 -0.33
N LEU A 35 -2.24 0.95 -1.48
CA LEU A 35 -1.12 1.67 -2.05
C LEU A 35 -1.52 2.19 -3.42
N SER A 36 -1.22 3.46 -3.70
CA SER A 36 -1.39 4.03 -5.04
C SER A 36 -0.20 4.87 -5.47
N LYS A 37 0.05 4.83 -6.78
CA LYS A 37 1.11 5.56 -7.46
C LYS A 37 0.54 6.24 -8.71
N ILE A 38 1.06 7.40 -9.04
CA ILE A 38 0.75 8.10 -10.29
C ILE A 38 1.96 7.98 -11.22
N GLU A 39 1.71 7.55 -12.45
CA GLU A 39 2.67 7.60 -13.53
C GLU A 39 2.73 9.04 -14.08
N THR A 40 3.88 9.71 -13.95
CA THR A 40 4.00 11.14 -14.27
C THR A 40 3.90 11.44 -15.76
N ALA A 41 4.10 10.44 -16.62
CA ALA A 41 4.08 10.60 -18.07
C ALA A 41 2.67 10.81 -18.65
N ASN A 42 1.66 10.19 -18.06
CA ASN A 42 0.28 10.22 -18.55
C ASN A 42 -0.75 10.56 -17.45
N GLY A 43 -0.32 10.70 -16.20
CA GLY A 43 -1.19 11.03 -15.05
C GLY A 43 -2.05 9.86 -14.58
N VAL A 44 -1.84 8.64 -15.08
CA VAL A 44 -2.63 7.47 -14.70
C VAL A 44 -2.25 7.03 -13.29
N LEU A 45 -3.27 6.82 -12.45
CA LEU A 45 -3.08 6.28 -11.12
C LEU A 45 -3.24 4.76 -11.16
N PHE A 46 -2.24 4.07 -10.63
CA PHE A 46 -2.24 2.64 -10.37
C PHE A 46 -2.44 2.41 -8.88
N TYR A 47 -3.30 1.46 -8.51
CA TYR A 47 -3.52 1.13 -7.11
C TYR A 47 -3.57 -0.38 -6.87
N LYS A 48 -3.25 -0.75 -5.64
CA LYS A 48 -3.33 -2.11 -5.13
C LYS A 48 -3.77 -2.07 -3.67
N ILE A 49 -4.80 -2.85 -3.34
CA ILE A 49 -5.32 -3.06 -2.00
C ILE A 49 -5.02 -4.52 -1.63
N ILE A 50 -4.29 -4.70 -0.54
CA ILE A 50 -3.88 -6.01 -0.05
C ILE A 50 -4.33 -6.20 1.40
N SER A 51 -4.60 -7.45 1.74
CA SER A 51 -4.77 -7.90 3.11
C SER A 51 -3.51 -8.63 3.53
N GLU A 52 -2.87 -8.21 4.62
CA GLU A 52 -1.68 -8.84 5.17
C GLU A 52 -1.97 -9.40 6.57
N ASP A 53 -1.67 -10.66 6.82
CA ASP A 53 -1.80 -11.27 8.15
C ASP A 53 -0.56 -11.06 9.03
N VAL A 54 -0.63 -11.51 10.29
CA VAL A 54 0.48 -11.43 11.25
C VAL A 54 1.74 -12.20 10.82
N HIS A 55 1.60 -13.16 9.91
CA HIS A 55 2.70 -13.96 9.37
C HIS A 55 3.25 -13.37 8.05
N LYS A 56 2.80 -12.17 7.66
CA LYS A 56 3.15 -11.47 6.42
C LYS A 56 2.64 -12.17 5.15
N ASN A 57 1.63 -13.03 5.26
CA ASN A 57 0.94 -13.55 4.08
C ASN A 57 0.07 -12.45 3.49
N THR A 58 0.24 -12.18 2.20
CA THR A 58 -0.49 -11.12 1.49
C THR A 58 -1.49 -11.70 0.51
N GLU A 59 -2.72 -11.18 0.55
CA GLU A 59 -3.78 -11.48 -0.41
C GLU A 59 -4.17 -10.20 -1.15
N ILE A 60 -4.26 -10.25 -2.48
CA ILE A 60 -4.76 -9.12 -3.28
C ILE A 60 -6.27 -9.06 -3.12
N VAL A 61 -6.77 -7.95 -2.59
CA VAL A 61 -8.19 -7.68 -2.41
C VAL A 61 -8.76 -6.97 -3.65
N SER A 62 -8.00 -6.00 -4.18
CA SER A 62 -8.34 -5.27 -5.40
C SER A 62 -7.08 -4.67 -6.00
N GLU A 63 -7.00 -4.58 -7.32
CA GLU A 63 -5.96 -3.83 -8.02
C GLU A 63 -6.54 -3.26 -9.31
N GLY A 64 -5.97 -2.14 -9.76
CA GLY A 64 -6.45 -1.49 -10.97
C GLY A 64 -5.71 -0.23 -11.33
N GLN A 65 -6.19 0.41 -12.38
CA GLN A 65 -5.70 1.68 -12.89
C GLN A 65 -6.89 2.61 -13.17
N GLY A 66 -6.69 3.92 -13.05
CA GLY A 66 -7.74 4.90 -13.30
C GLY A 66 -7.37 6.29 -12.79
N SER A 67 -8.40 7.07 -12.46
CA SER A 67 -8.25 8.39 -11.85
C SER A 67 -8.19 8.31 -10.31
N PRO A 68 -7.78 9.39 -9.63
CA PRO A 68 -7.90 9.50 -8.17
C PRO A 68 -9.32 9.27 -7.64
N GLU A 69 -10.35 9.65 -8.41
CA GLU A 69 -11.75 9.44 -8.06
C GLU A 69 -12.14 7.96 -8.16
N ASP A 70 -11.64 7.22 -9.15
CA ASP A 70 -11.81 5.76 -9.24
C ASP A 70 -11.24 5.08 -8.00
N PHE A 71 -10.03 5.47 -7.62
CA PHE A 71 -9.37 4.95 -6.42
C PHE A 71 -10.15 5.29 -5.15
N ALA A 72 -10.64 6.52 -4.99
CA ALA A 72 -11.45 6.91 -3.85
C ALA A 72 -12.76 6.09 -3.73
N ARG A 73 -13.39 5.76 -4.86
CA ARG A 73 -14.57 4.87 -4.88
C ARG A 73 -14.23 3.46 -4.41
N GLU A 74 -13.13 2.89 -4.88
CA GLU A 74 -12.68 1.58 -4.41
C GLU A 74 -12.33 1.59 -2.92
N LEU A 75 -11.62 2.62 -2.43
CA LEU A 75 -11.33 2.76 -1.00
C LEU A 75 -12.59 2.76 -0.15
N LYS A 76 -13.60 3.55 -0.54
CA LYS A 76 -14.87 3.64 0.17
C LYS A 76 -15.61 2.30 0.19
N LYS A 77 -15.65 1.60 -0.95
CA LYS A 77 -16.24 0.26 -1.06
C LYS A 77 -15.59 -0.73 -0.10
N TRP A 78 -14.25 -0.72 0.01
CA TRP A 78 -13.54 -1.65 0.89
C TRP A 78 -13.58 -1.23 2.36
N GLU A 79 -13.63 0.07 2.65
CA GLU A 79 -13.88 0.59 4.00
C GLU A 79 -15.21 0.07 4.55
N GLN A 80 -16.29 0.28 3.80
CA GLN A 80 -17.64 -0.17 4.16
C GLN A 80 -17.75 -1.68 4.31
N LYS A 81 -17.02 -2.43 3.50
CA LYS A 81 -17.10 -3.89 3.49
C LYS A 81 -16.25 -4.56 4.58
N LEU A 82 -15.08 -4.00 4.92
CA LEU A 82 -14.08 -4.69 5.72
C LEU A 82 -13.66 -3.94 7.00
N LEU A 83 -13.76 -2.61 7.03
CA LEU A 83 -13.28 -1.78 8.15
C LEU A 83 -14.43 -1.27 9.03
N GLU A 84 -15.49 -0.71 8.43
CA GLU A 84 -16.65 -0.19 9.17
C GLU A 84 -17.32 -1.25 10.06
N PRO A 85 -17.50 -2.52 9.65
CA PRO A 85 -18.07 -3.56 10.52
C PRO A 85 -17.23 -3.84 11.77
N LEU A 86 -15.96 -3.41 11.76
CA LEU A 86 -14.99 -3.58 12.82
C LEU A 86 -14.81 -2.29 13.66
N GLY A 87 -15.51 -1.20 13.31
CA GLY A 87 -15.33 0.12 13.92
C GLY A 87 -14.01 0.80 13.53
N GLU A 88 -13.39 0.35 12.45
CA GLU A 88 -12.11 0.86 11.93
C GLU A 88 -12.33 1.70 10.67
N SER A 89 -11.32 2.50 10.31
CA SER A 89 -11.30 3.33 9.11
C SER A 89 -9.91 3.39 8.49
N TRP A 90 -9.84 3.89 7.26
CA TRP A 90 -8.55 4.13 6.62
C TRP A 90 -7.75 5.20 7.38
N ARG A 91 -6.48 4.91 7.61
CA ARG A 91 -5.50 5.87 8.15
C ARG A 91 -4.37 6.04 7.16
N GLU A 92 -4.07 7.29 6.84
CA GLU A 92 -2.93 7.62 6.01
C GLU A 92 -1.64 7.44 6.77
N VAL A 93 -0.67 6.80 6.12
CA VAL A 93 0.66 6.54 6.67
C VAL A 93 1.71 7.07 5.72
N GLN A 94 2.72 7.72 6.29
CA GLN A 94 3.83 8.23 5.52
C GLN A 94 4.81 7.10 5.19
N PRO A 95 5.21 6.92 3.92
CA PRO A 95 6.22 5.93 3.59
C PRO A 95 7.57 6.30 4.21
N LYS A 96 8.30 5.30 4.69
CA LYS A 96 9.74 5.43 4.85
C LYS A 96 10.38 5.10 3.50
N TYR A 97 10.86 6.13 2.81
CA TYR A 97 11.63 5.93 1.59
C TYR A 97 12.95 5.26 1.92
N VAL A 98 13.23 4.12 1.29
CA VAL A 98 14.59 3.57 1.27
C VAL A 98 15.35 4.40 0.23
N SER A 99 15.89 5.53 0.67
CA SER A 99 16.75 6.35 -0.17
C SER A 99 18.05 5.59 -0.47
N ASN A 100 18.34 5.44 -1.76
CA ASN A 100 19.62 5.00 -2.32
C ASN A 100 19.94 3.51 -2.08
N LEU A 101 19.37 2.65 -2.93
CA LEU A 101 20.17 1.56 -3.46
C LEU A 101 21.26 2.20 -4.30
N ASP A 102 22.39 2.47 -3.66
CA ASP A 102 23.65 2.73 -4.33
C ASP A 102 23.86 1.58 -5.32
N SER A 103 23.78 1.87 -6.62
CA SER A 103 24.03 0.88 -7.69
C SER A 103 25.47 0.34 -7.68
N SER A 104 26.29 0.80 -6.73
CA SER A 104 27.63 0.33 -6.42
C SER A 104 27.68 -0.96 -5.59
N HIS A 105 26.59 -1.38 -4.93
CA HIS A 105 26.53 -2.69 -4.29
C HIS A 105 26.18 -3.78 -5.30
N SER A 106 27.20 -4.19 -6.05
CA SER A 106 27.25 -5.46 -6.75
C SER A 106 26.80 -6.58 -5.81
N CYS A 107 25.78 -7.35 -6.23
CA CYS A 107 25.44 -8.60 -5.57
C CYS A 107 26.72 -9.43 -5.41
N PRO A 108 27.04 -9.97 -4.21
CA PRO A 108 28.21 -10.82 -4.08
C PRO A 108 28.01 -12.03 -4.98
N HIS A 109 28.78 -12.07 -6.07
CA HIS A 109 28.98 -13.26 -6.85
C HIS A 109 29.58 -14.29 -5.90
N ARG A 110 28.77 -15.26 -5.46
CA ARG A 110 29.32 -16.43 -4.78
C ARG A 110 30.22 -17.13 -5.80
N LEU A 111 31.53 -17.14 -5.51
CA LEU A 111 32.47 -18.11 -6.05
C LEU A 111 32.12 -19.51 -5.53
#